data_AF-A0A372GCT7-F1
#
_entry.id   AF-A0A372GCT7-F1
#
_cell.length_a   1.000
_cell.length_b   1.000
_cell.length_c   1.000
_cell.angle_alpha   90.00
_cell.angle_beta   90.00
_cell.angle_gamma   90.00
#
_symmetry.space_group_name_H-M   'P 1'
#
loop_
_entity.id
_entity.type
_entity.pdbx_description
1 polymer ?
#
loop_
_entity_poly.entity_id
_entity_poly.type
_entity_poly.pdbx_seq_one_letter_code
_entity_poly.pdbx_strand_id
1 'polypeptide(L)'
;MSADFTPAPDRRAEVRRLIDAMEHAKIISDGHFSALGMLINDASLSADEPALVECQDGLQWLHRHYIDVDGLDGAQREQRGRILGLIDVVHWALRRLPSGLQLALQPDGHAARFLVAVFRRQGLSNQELAAELGTDETEISRVGRKLLAAGVVWRRKEWRHNAWDLTPRGRHYLETSGLLPEETPSVRRAEAVRPAETTPRSPDAVPRRVTPDRRSSPPEPRRPAHG
;
A
#
# COMPACT_ATOMS: atom_id res chain seq x y z
N MET A 1 9.90 -2.57 31.83
CA MET A 1 9.46 -1.31 31.19
C MET A 1 8.53 -1.71 30.08
N SER A 2 7.23 -1.62 30.34
CA SER A 2 6.19 -1.96 29.38
C SER A 2 6.17 -0.89 28.30
N ALA A 3 6.28 -1.28 27.03
CA ALA A 3 6.05 -0.37 25.93
C ALA A 3 4.57 0.03 25.96
N ASP A 4 4.29 1.29 26.27
CA ASP A 4 2.98 1.89 26.08
C ASP A 4 2.64 1.79 24.59
N PHE A 5 1.82 0.79 24.25
CA PHE A 5 1.13 0.73 22.97
C PHE A 5 0.11 1.87 22.99
N THR A 6 0.51 3.04 22.50
CA THR A 6 -0.48 4.07 22.16
C THR A 6 -1.36 3.48 21.06
N PRO A 7 -2.65 3.21 21.31
CA PRO A 7 -3.51 2.68 20.26
C PRO A 7 -3.48 3.66 19.10
N ALA A 8 -3.34 3.15 17.87
CA ALA A 8 -3.50 3.98 16.68
C ALA A 8 -4.80 4.77 16.83
N PRO A 9 -4.81 6.10 16.60
CA PRO A 9 -5.99 6.91 16.78
C PRO A 9 -7.17 6.28 16.04
N ASP A 10 -8.33 6.21 16.71
CA ASP A 10 -9.54 5.61 16.16
C ASP A 10 -9.96 6.40 14.91
N ARG A 11 -9.60 5.87 13.73
CA ARG A 11 -9.86 6.52 12.44
C ARG A 11 -11.34 6.70 12.20
N ARG A 12 -12.20 5.81 12.72
CA ARG A 12 -13.64 5.97 12.64
C ARG A 12 -14.07 7.23 13.38
N ALA A 13 -13.56 7.46 14.59
CA ALA A 13 -13.84 8.68 15.34
C ALA A 13 -13.28 9.93 14.66
N GLU A 14 -12.15 9.82 13.97
CA GLU A 14 -11.58 10.92 13.17
C GLU A 14 -12.43 11.25 11.94
N VAL A 15 -12.88 10.24 11.19
CA VAL A 15 -13.83 10.38 10.08
C VAL A 15 -15.09 11.07 10.57
N ARG A 16 -15.69 10.59 11.67
CA ARG A 16 -16.90 11.19 12.24
C ARG A 16 -16.69 12.67 12.57
N ARG A 17 -15.62 13.00 13.30
CA ARG A 17 -15.29 14.40 13.63
C ARG A 17 -15.13 15.28 12.38
N LEU A 18 -14.53 14.75 11.32
CA LEU A 18 -14.34 15.49 10.08
C LEU A 18 -15.66 15.70 9.32
N ILE A 19 -16.52 14.67 9.25
CA ILE A 19 -17.86 14.78 8.65
C ILE A 19 -18.71 15.80 9.44
N ASP A 20 -18.70 15.72 10.77
CA ASP A 20 -19.41 16.68 11.62
C ASP A 20 -18.90 18.12 11.37
N ALA A 21 -17.59 18.31 11.24
CA ALA A 21 -17.01 19.61 10.91
C ALA A 21 -17.43 20.11 9.52
N MET A 22 -17.52 19.21 8.53
CA MET A 22 -17.97 19.54 7.18
C MET A 22 -19.46 19.90 7.14
N GLU A 23 -20.30 19.20 7.92
CA GLU A 23 -21.75 19.46 8.01
C GLU A 23 -22.05 20.86 8.56
N HIS A 24 -21.32 21.27 9.60
CA HIS A 24 -21.51 22.58 10.24
C HIS A 24 -20.73 23.70 9.54
N ALA A 25 -19.90 23.38 8.55
CA ALA A 25 -19.15 24.38 7.81
C ALA A 25 -20.05 25.13 6.82
N LYS A 26 -19.97 26.47 6.84
CA LYS A 26 -20.64 27.30 5.84
C LYS A 26 -20.14 27.01 4.40
N ILE A 27 -18.87 26.61 4.28
CA ILE A 27 -18.23 26.22 3.02
C ILE A 27 -17.29 25.04 3.33
N ILE A 28 -17.47 23.93 2.62
CA ILE A 28 -16.53 22.81 2.70
C ILE A 28 -15.26 23.18 1.91
N SER A 29 -14.15 23.29 2.62
CA SER A 29 -12.86 23.69 2.06
C SER A 29 -12.12 22.54 1.37
N ASP A 30 -11.14 22.88 0.55
CA ASP A 30 -10.18 21.91 -0.01
C ASP A 30 -9.44 21.12 1.07
N GLY A 31 -9.16 21.75 2.22
CA GLY A 31 -8.53 21.09 3.35
C GLY A 31 -9.38 19.95 3.90
N HIS A 32 -10.70 20.12 3.96
CA HIS A 32 -11.61 19.05 4.39
C HIS A 32 -11.59 17.87 3.41
N PHE A 33 -11.68 18.15 2.10
CA PHE A 33 -11.62 17.10 1.07
C PHE A 33 -10.27 16.38 1.06
N SER A 34 -9.16 17.11 1.23
CA SER A 34 -7.82 16.54 1.30
C SER A 34 -7.68 15.62 2.53
N ALA A 35 -8.14 16.07 3.69
CA ALA A 35 -8.10 15.28 4.92
C ALA A 35 -8.96 14.01 4.79
N LEU A 36 -10.16 14.12 4.21
CA LEU A 36 -11.03 12.97 4.00
C LEU A 36 -10.44 11.99 2.98
N GLY A 37 -9.83 12.48 1.90
CA GLY A 37 -9.14 11.64 0.92
C GLY A 37 -7.99 10.84 1.53
N MET A 38 -7.22 11.45 2.44
CA MET A 38 -6.16 10.76 3.18
C MET A 38 -6.72 9.66 4.08
N LEU A 39 -7.77 9.96 4.87
CA LEU A 39 -8.44 8.97 5.73
C LEU A 39 -9.01 7.80 4.93
N ILE A 40 -9.65 8.07 3.79
CA ILE A 40 -10.19 7.03 2.89
C ILE A 40 -9.06 6.15 2.37
N ASN A 41 -7.94 6.74 1.93
CA ASN A 41 -6.80 5.99 1.44
C ASN A 41 -6.20 5.10 2.54
N ASP A 42 -5.97 5.64 3.74
CA ASP A 42 -5.39 4.90 4.86
C ASP A 42 -6.31 3.78 5.33
N ALA A 43 -7.63 4.05 5.41
CA ALA A 43 -8.63 3.05 5.74
C ALA A 43 -8.72 1.95 4.67
N SER A 44 -8.61 2.31 3.38
CA SER A 44 -8.57 1.35 2.27
C SER A 44 -7.33 0.45 2.33
N LEU A 45 -6.16 1.03 2.60
CA LEU A 45 -4.89 0.30 2.67
C LEU A 45 -4.83 -0.64 3.89
N SER A 46 -5.44 -0.24 5.00
CA SER A 46 -5.50 -1.03 6.23
C SER A 46 -6.73 -1.94 6.34
N ALA A 47 -7.63 -1.90 5.35
CA ALA A 47 -8.91 -2.60 5.35
C ALA A 47 -9.79 -2.31 6.58
N ASP A 48 -9.78 -1.04 7.00
CA ASP A 48 -10.58 -0.52 8.11
C ASP A 48 -12.03 -0.31 7.66
N GLU A 49 -12.78 -1.41 7.62
CA GLU A 49 -14.19 -1.42 7.23
C GLU A 49 -15.05 -0.45 8.05
N PRO A 50 -14.94 -0.39 9.40
CA PRO A 50 -15.74 0.54 10.19
C PRO A 50 -15.49 2.01 9.80
N ALA A 51 -14.24 2.41 9.54
CA ALA A 51 -13.94 3.77 9.11
C ALA A 51 -14.48 4.08 7.70
N LEU A 52 -14.40 3.12 6.77
CA LEU A 52 -14.92 3.28 5.41
C LEU A 52 -16.46 3.33 5.39
N VAL A 53 -17.15 2.51 6.20
CA VAL A 53 -18.62 2.57 6.34
C VAL A 53 -19.05 3.91 6.92
N GLU A 54 -18.39 4.37 7.99
CA GLU A 54 -18.67 5.68 8.59
C GLU A 54 -18.47 6.82 7.57
N CYS A 55 -17.42 6.73 6.74
CA CYS A 55 -17.15 7.69 5.68
C CYS A 55 -18.23 7.66 4.60
N GLN A 56 -18.69 6.47 4.18
CA GLN A 56 -19.75 6.32 3.20
C GLN A 56 -21.07 6.94 3.71
N ASP A 57 -21.46 6.59 4.93
CA ASP A 57 -22.71 7.08 5.53
C ASP A 57 -22.69 8.61 5.69
N GLY A 58 -21.57 9.15 6.18
CA GLY A 58 -21.36 10.59 6.34
C GLY A 58 -21.37 11.35 5.01
N LEU A 59 -20.68 10.84 3.98
CA LEU A 59 -20.69 11.45 2.64
C LEU A 59 -22.08 11.40 2.00
N GLN A 60 -22.82 10.30 2.16
CA GLN A 60 -24.20 10.21 1.70
C GLN A 60 -25.12 11.19 2.42
N TRP A 61 -24.90 11.40 3.73
CA TRP A 61 -25.61 12.42 4.51
C TRP A 61 -25.32 13.84 4.01
N LEU A 62 -24.04 14.19 3.82
CA LEU A 62 -23.65 15.49 3.26
C LEU A 62 -24.24 15.70 1.86
N HIS A 63 -24.21 14.67 1.01
CA HIS A 63 -24.78 14.76 -0.34
C HIS A 63 -26.29 15.05 -0.33
N ARG A 64 -27.03 14.52 0.66
CA ARG A 64 -28.47 14.81 0.84
C ARG A 64 -28.77 16.28 1.15
N HIS A 65 -27.79 17.10 1.55
CA HIS A 65 -28.02 18.54 1.74
C HIS A 65 -28.15 19.31 0.42
N TYR A 66 -27.76 18.71 -0.70
CA TYR A 66 -27.79 19.32 -2.03
C TYR A 66 -28.90 18.74 -2.92
N ILE A 67 -30.14 18.71 -2.39
CA ILE A 67 -31.33 18.14 -3.08
C ILE A 67 -31.79 19.00 -4.25
N ASP A 68 -31.81 20.32 -4.09
CA ASP A 68 -32.21 21.26 -5.14
C ASP A 68 -31.01 21.61 -6.03
N VAL A 69 -30.73 20.74 -6.99
CA VAL A 69 -29.57 20.85 -7.88
C VAL A 69 -29.65 22.09 -8.80
N ASP A 70 -30.85 22.45 -9.22
CA ASP A 70 -31.07 23.57 -10.15
C ASP A 70 -30.87 24.93 -9.46
N GLY A 71 -31.11 25.00 -8.15
CA GLY A 71 -30.85 26.16 -7.30
C GLY A 71 -29.38 26.34 -6.88
N LEU A 72 -28.49 25.38 -7.16
CA LEU A 72 -27.09 25.47 -6.73
C LEU A 72 -26.27 26.44 -7.56
N ASP A 73 -25.45 27.24 -6.89
CA ASP A 73 -24.39 28.01 -7.53
C ASP A 73 -23.23 27.12 -8.03
N GLY A 74 -22.28 27.70 -8.76
CA GLY A 74 -21.17 26.95 -9.34
C GLY A 74 -20.29 26.24 -8.30
N ALA A 75 -20.01 26.89 -7.16
CA ALA A 75 -19.16 26.33 -6.11
C ALA A 75 -19.86 25.19 -5.38
N GLN A 76 -21.16 25.32 -5.12
CA GLN A 76 -21.99 24.30 -4.52
C GLN A 76 -22.12 23.07 -5.43
N ARG A 77 -22.27 23.26 -6.75
CA ARG A 77 -22.28 22.14 -7.71
C ARG A 77 -20.95 21.39 -7.72
N GLU A 78 -19.83 22.11 -7.67
CA GLU A 78 -18.50 21.49 -7.60
C GLU A 78 -18.34 20.68 -6.31
N GLN A 79 -18.70 21.24 -5.15
CA GLN A 79 -18.67 20.55 -3.87
C GLN A 79 -19.51 19.27 -3.90
N ARG A 80 -20.74 19.35 -4.40
CA ARG A 80 -21.62 18.19 -4.58
C ARG A 80 -20.97 17.13 -5.47
N GLY A 81 -20.36 17.52 -6.58
CA GLY A 81 -19.65 16.61 -7.48
C GLY A 81 -18.46 15.92 -6.81
N ARG A 82 -17.69 16.63 -5.99
CA ARG A 82 -16.58 16.06 -5.22
C ARG A 82 -17.05 15.07 -4.16
N ILE A 83 -18.13 15.40 -3.45
CA ILE A 83 -18.76 14.47 -2.50
C ILE A 83 -19.19 13.19 -3.22
N LEU A 84 -19.86 13.32 -4.37
CA LEU A 84 -20.30 12.16 -5.16
C LEU A 84 -19.11 11.30 -5.62
N GLY A 85 -18.04 11.93 -6.10
CA GLY A 85 -16.81 11.20 -6.48
C GLY A 85 -16.17 10.45 -5.31
N LEU A 86 -16.16 11.04 -4.10
CA LEU A 86 -15.67 10.35 -2.91
C LEU A 86 -16.57 9.19 -2.48
N ILE A 87 -17.90 9.32 -2.62
CA ILE A 87 -18.84 8.20 -2.39
C ILE A 87 -18.48 7.03 -3.30
N ASP A 88 -18.23 7.26 -4.59
CA ASP A 88 -17.87 6.19 -5.52
C ASP A 88 -16.54 5.54 -5.16
N VAL A 89 -15.53 6.32 -4.75
CA VAL A 89 -14.24 5.79 -4.30
C VAL A 89 -14.41 4.90 -3.08
N VAL A 90 -15.14 5.37 -2.05
CA VAL A 90 -15.39 4.60 -0.83
C VAL A 90 -16.21 3.34 -1.13
N HIS A 91 -17.22 3.44 -1.99
CA HIS A 91 -18.01 2.29 -2.44
C HIS A 91 -17.12 1.20 -3.05
N TRP A 92 -16.21 1.58 -3.94
CA TRP A 92 -15.28 0.62 -4.55
C TRP A 92 -14.23 0.10 -3.57
N ALA A 93 -13.76 0.92 -2.63
CA ALA A 93 -12.89 0.48 -1.55
C ALA A 93 -13.57 -0.61 -0.71
N LEU A 94 -14.81 -0.37 -0.25
CA LEU A 94 -15.62 -1.33 0.50
C LEU A 94 -15.87 -2.62 -0.28
N ARG A 95 -16.21 -2.54 -1.58
CA ARG A 95 -16.38 -3.73 -2.42
C ARG A 95 -15.10 -4.53 -2.65
N ARG A 96 -13.95 -3.87 -2.54
CA ARG A 96 -12.63 -4.50 -2.65
C ARG A 96 -12.03 -4.85 -1.31
N LEU A 97 -12.70 -4.54 -0.21
CA LEU A 97 -12.29 -5.06 1.07
C LEU A 97 -12.28 -6.58 0.98
N PRO A 98 -11.18 -7.21 1.39
CA PRO A 98 -11.16 -8.65 1.54
C PRO A 98 -12.32 -9.04 2.44
N SER A 99 -13.03 -10.11 2.10
CA SER A 99 -14.07 -10.66 2.97
C SER A 99 -13.47 -10.74 4.37
N GLY A 100 -14.22 -10.34 5.40
CA GLY A 100 -13.82 -10.37 6.82
C GLY A 100 -13.52 -11.78 7.35
N LEU A 101 -13.04 -12.70 6.50
CA LEU A 101 -12.38 -13.93 6.84
C LEU A 101 -11.25 -13.58 7.81
N GLN A 102 -11.60 -13.61 9.10
CA GLN A 102 -10.63 -13.71 10.16
C GLN A 102 -9.84 -14.96 9.85
N LEU A 103 -8.64 -14.76 9.31
CA LEU A 103 -7.66 -15.82 9.20
C LEU A 103 -7.31 -16.18 10.64
N ALA A 104 -7.99 -17.19 11.20
CA ALA A 104 -7.55 -17.85 12.42
C ALA A 104 -6.35 -18.71 12.03
N LEU A 105 -5.20 -18.07 11.82
CA LEU A 105 -3.98 -18.76 11.48
C LEU A 105 -3.49 -19.53 12.71
N GLN A 106 -3.44 -20.84 12.58
CA GLN A 106 -2.66 -21.67 13.49
C GLN A 106 -1.17 -21.36 13.23
N PRO A 107 -0.36 -21.07 14.25
CA PRO A 107 1.05 -20.70 14.08
C PRO A 107 1.86 -21.68 13.23
N ASP A 108 1.60 -22.98 13.40
CA ASP A 108 2.26 -24.04 12.65
C ASP A 108 1.53 -24.45 11.36
N GLY A 109 0.38 -23.82 11.08
CA GLY A 109 -0.43 -24.10 9.91
C GLY A 109 0.22 -23.63 8.60
N HIS A 110 -0.11 -24.29 7.49
CA HIS A 110 0.44 -23.97 6.17
C HIS A 110 0.27 -22.49 5.79
N ALA A 111 -0.82 -21.85 6.18
CA ALA A 111 -1.10 -20.46 5.88
C ALA A 111 -0.21 -19.47 6.67
N ALA A 112 0.07 -19.75 7.95
CA ALA A 112 1.04 -18.96 8.74
C ALA A 112 2.45 -19.11 8.18
N ARG A 113 2.88 -20.36 7.92
CA ARG A 113 4.19 -20.66 7.35
C ARG A 113 4.38 -20.04 5.97
N PHE A 114 3.34 -20.03 5.13
CA PHE A 114 3.33 -19.33 3.84
C PHE A 114 3.60 -17.84 4.02
N LEU A 115 2.85 -17.17 4.89
CA LEU A 115 3.01 -15.73 5.11
C LEU A 115 4.41 -15.38 5.64
N VAL A 116 4.94 -16.17 6.58
CA VAL A 116 6.29 -15.99 7.11
C VAL A 116 7.36 -16.20 6.03
N ALA A 117 7.20 -17.19 5.14
CA ALA A 117 8.12 -17.41 4.03
C ALA A 117 8.12 -16.21 3.05
N VAL A 118 6.94 -15.75 2.63
CA VAL A 118 6.83 -14.58 1.73
C VAL A 118 7.30 -13.29 2.41
N PHE A 119 7.12 -13.14 3.72
CA PHE A 119 7.68 -12.04 4.50
C PHE A 119 9.21 -12.00 4.42
N ARG A 120 9.85 -13.16 4.60
CA ARG A 120 11.31 -13.31 4.56
C ARG A 120 11.86 -13.09 3.16
N ARG A 121 11.17 -13.58 2.13
CA ARG A 121 11.55 -13.42 0.73
C ARG A 121 10.33 -13.16 -0.14
N GLN A 122 10.21 -11.93 -0.61
CA GLN A 122 9.18 -11.53 -1.57
C GLN A 122 9.51 -12.05 -2.98
N GLY A 123 8.48 -12.20 -3.81
CA GLY A 123 8.59 -12.70 -5.19
C GLY A 123 8.68 -14.21 -5.34
N LEU A 124 8.46 -14.99 -4.27
CA LEU A 124 8.54 -16.45 -4.31
C LEU A 124 7.51 -17.06 -5.24
N SER A 125 7.96 -18.01 -6.08
CA SER A 125 7.07 -18.82 -6.90
C SER A 125 6.38 -19.93 -6.11
N ASN A 126 5.32 -20.51 -6.70
CA ASN A 126 4.65 -21.68 -6.11
C ASN A 126 5.62 -22.84 -5.85
N GLN A 127 6.52 -23.10 -6.80
CA GLN A 127 7.51 -24.17 -6.71
C GLN A 127 8.53 -23.90 -5.60
N GLU A 128 9.02 -22.66 -5.49
CA GLU A 128 9.96 -22.28 -4.42
C GLU A 128 9.30 -22.35 -3.04
N LEU A 129 8.06 -21.88 -2.90
CA LEU A 129 7.30 -21.99 -1.65
C LEU A 129 7.04 -23.45 -1.27
N ALA A 130 6.72 -24.30 -2.24
CA ALA A 130 6.51 -25.73 -2.02
C ALA A 130 7.79 -26.39 -1.47
N ALA A 131 8.93 -26.09 -2.09
CA ALA A 131 10.24 -26.57 -1.65
C ALA A 131 10.61 -26.04 -0.25
N GLU A 132 10.43 -24.74 0.01
CA GLU A 132 10.77 -24.11 1.29
C GLU A 132 9.90 -24.64 2.44
N LEU A 133 8.63 -24.93 2.18
CA LEU A 133 7.68 -25.38 3.19
C LEU A 133 7.62 -26.91 3.33
N GLY A 134 8.27 -27.66 2.44
CA GLY A 134 8.22 -29.12 2.41
C GLY A 134 6.81 -29.64 2.10
N THR A 135 6.13 -28.99 1.15
CA THR A 135 4.76 -29.31 0.72
C THR A 135 4.66 -29.32 -0.80
N ASP A 136 3.47 -29.58 -1.36
CA ASP A 136 3.25 -29.61 -2.80
C ASP A 136 2.71 -28.28 -3.36
N GLU A 137 2.93 -28.02 -4.65
CA GLU A 137 2.50 -26.78 -5.32
C GLU A 137 0.97 -26.58 -5.35
N THR A 138 0.20 -27.66 -5.25
CA THR A 138 -1.28 -27.58 -5.22
C THR A 138 -1.74 -27.04 -3.88
N GLU A 139 -1.13 -27.49 -2.79
CA GLU A 139 -1.38 -26.96 -1.45
C GLU A 139 -0.96 -25.49 -1.34
N ILE A 140 0.20 -25.12 -1.90
CA ILE A 140 0.61 -23.71 -2.01
C ILE A 140 -0.42 -22.88 -2.78
N SER A 141 -0.92 -23.39 -3.90
CA SER A 141 -1.95 -22.70 -4.69
C SER A 141 -3.27 -22.57 -3.94
N ARG A 142 -3.65 -23.60 -3.17
CA ARG A 142 -4.89 -23.62 -2.37
C ARG A 142 -4.81 -22.62 -1.21
N VAL A 143 -3.72 -22.64 -0.47
CA VAL A 143 -3.45 -21.71 0.64
C VAL A 143 -3.30 -20.29 0.12
N GLY A 144 -2.50 -20.08 -0.94
CA GLY A 144 -2.30 -18.78 -1.57
C GLY A 144 -3.61 -18.16 -2.06
N ARG A 145 -4.54 -18.95 -2.61
CA ARG A 145 -5.87 -18.45 -3.00
C ARG A 145 -6.68 -17.96 -1.80
N LYS A 146 -6.64 -18.67 -0.67
CA LYS A 146 -7.33 -18.26 0.58
C LYS A 146 -6.72 -16.98 1.15
N LEU A 147 -5.39 -16.91 1.19
CA LEU A 147 -4.66 -15.73 1.66
C LEU A 147 -4.88 -14.51 0.75
N LEU A 148 -4.95 -14.72 -0.58
CA LEU A 148 -5.27 -13.69 -1.56
C LEU A 148 -6.69 -13.16 -1.36
N ALA A 149 -7.66 -14.06 -1.15
CA ALA A 149 -9.04 -13.69 -0.87
C ALA A 149 -9.19 -12.91 0.46
N ALA A 150 -8.33 -13.21 1.44
CA ALA A 150 -8.23 -12.47 2.70
C ALA A 150 -7.35 -11.20 2.60
N GLY A 151 -6.79 -10.91 1.42
CA GLY A 151 -6.05 -9.68 1.11
C GLY A 151 -4.72 -9.50 1.86
N VAL A 152 -4.18 -10.58 2.43
CA VAL A 152 -2.88 -10.55 3.13
C VAL A 152 -1.70 -10.83 2.20
N VAL A 153 -1.96 -11.31 0.99
CA VAL A 153 -0.97 -11.48 -0.08
C VAL A 153 -1.53 -10.96 -1.40
N TRP A 154 -0.64 -10.70 -2.34
CA TRP A 154 -0.99 -10.44 -3.74
C TRP A 154 -0.13 -11.30 -4.65
N ARG A 155 -0.64 -11.53 -5.87
CA ARG A 155 -0.03 -12.44 -6.85
C ARG A 155 0.35 -11.65 -8.10
N ARG A 156 1.63 -11.68 -8.46
CA ARG A 156 2.13 -11.21 -9.76
C ARG A 156 2.32 -12.40 -10.70
N LYS A 157 2.12 -12.17 -12.00
CA LYS A 157 2.41 -13.18 -13.03
C LYS A 157 3.75 -12.86 -13.66
N GLU A 158 4.73 -13.72 -13.44
CA GLU A 158 6.07 -13.59 -14.01
C GLU A 158 6.27 -14.72 -15.03
N TRP A 159 6.18 -14.37 -16.31
CA TRP A 159 6.22 -15.33 -17.42
C TRP A 159 5.20 -16.48 -17.26
N ARG A 160 5.70 -17.67 -16.90
CA ARG A 160 4.93 -18.91 -16.72
C ARG A 160 4.68 -19.26 -15.25
N HIS A 161 5.16 -18.44 -14.32
CA HIS A 161 5.05 -18.68 -12.89
C HIS A 161 4.26 -17.57 -12.19
N ASN A 162 3.60 -17.93 -11.10
CA ASN A 162 3.04 -16.96 -10.17
C ASN A 162 4.10 -16.61 -9.15
N ALA A 163 4.28 -15.33 -8.86
CA ALA A 163 5.11 -14.82 -7.78
C ALA A 163 4.22 -14.21 -6.69
N TRP A 164 4.58 -14.47 -5.43
CA TRP A 164 3.82 -14.01 -4.27
C TRP A 164 4.57 -12.95 -3.49
N ASP A 165 3.81 -11.97 -3.05
CA ASP A 165 4.30 -10.82 -2.30
C ASP A 165 3.31 -10.55 -1.16
N LEU A 166 3.78 -9.89 -0.10
CA LEU A 166 2.89 -9.45 0.98
C LEU A 166 2.24 -8.12 0.62
N THR A 167 0.98 -7.97 1.03
CA THR A 167 0.36 -6.65 1.09
C THR A 167 0.79 -5.94 2.39
N PRO A 168 0.63 -4.60 2.49
CA PRO A 168 0.80 -3.90 3.76
C PRO A 168 -0.04 -4.51 4.88
N ARG A 169 -1.26 -4.97 4.57
CA ARG A 169 -2.14 -5.70 5.49
C ARG A 169 -1.53 -7.03 5.95
N GLY A 170 -0.98 -7.83 5.05
CA GLY A 170 -0.33 -9.09 5.42
C GLY A 170 0.87 -8.90 6.34
N ARG A 171 1.63 -7.82 6.12
CA ARG A 171 2.72 -7.40 7.01
C ARG A 171 2.21 -7.03 8.40
N HIS A 172 1.22 -6.13 8.48
CA HIS A 172 0.63 -5.73 9.75
C HIS A 172 -0.01 -6.91 10.51
N TYR A 173 -0.68 -7.80 9.78
CA TYR A 173 -1.24 -9.02 10.34
C TYR A 173 -0.15 -9.92 10.96
N LEU A 174 0.99 -10.11 10.28
CA LEU A 174 2.11 -10.89 10.83
C LEU A 174 2.73 -10.25 12.07
N GLU A 175 2.87 -8.92 12.09
CA GLU A 175 3.42 -8.16 13.23
C GLU A 175 2.53 -8.26 14.47
N THR A 176 1.21 -8.22 14.28
CA THR A 176 0.23 -8.24 15.38
C THR A 176 -0.15 -9.65 15.86
N SER A 177 0.02 -10.66 15.01
CA SER A 177 -0.38 -12.05 15.33
C SER A 177 0.66 -12.83 16.12
N GLY A 178 1.84 -12.27 16.39
CA GLY A 178 2.94 -12.98 17.06
C GLY A 178 3.51 -14.15 16.25
N LEU A 179 3.24 -14.19 14.93
CA LEU A 179 3.71 -15.25 14.03
C LEU A 179 5.14 -15.02 13.55
N LEU A 180 5.65 -13.80 13.66
CA LEU A 180 7.05 -13.53 13.41
C LEU A 180 7.85 -14.07 14.61
N PRO A 181 8.88 -14.90 14.38
CA PRO A 181 9.76 -15.30 15.46
C PRO A 181 10.37 -14.04 16.07
N GLU A 182 10.30 -13.89 17.39
CA GLU A 182 11.07 -12.86 18.09
C GLU A 182 12.52 -13.02 17.64
N GLU A 183 13.09 -11.95 17.06
CA GLU A 183 14.49 -11.95 16.69
C GLU A 183 15.30 -12.32 17.94
N THR A 184 15.80 -13.54 17.98
CA THR A 184 16.70 -13.98 19.03
C THR A 184 17.95 -13.11 18.87
N PRO A 185 18.38 -12.33 19.87
CA PRO A 185 19.55 -11.46 19.72
C PRO A 185 20.81 -12.33 19.67
N SER A 186 21.20 -12.75 18.48
CA SER A 186 22.43 -13.49 18.20
C SER A 186 22.83 -13.15 16.75
N VAL A 187 24.01 -12.66 16.41
CA VAL A 187 25.29 -12.51 17.09
C VAL A 187 25.92 -11.24 16.49
N ARG A 188 26.58 -10.43 17.32
CA ARG A 188 27.46 -9.33 16.87
C ARG A 188 28.36 -9.85 15.75
N ARG A 189 28.13 -9.40 14.51
CA ARG A 189 29.04 -9.67 13.41
C ARG A 189 30.37 -9.01 13.75
N ALA A 190 31.36 -9.87 13.90
CA ALA A 190 32.71 -9.60 14.34
C ALA A 190 33.36 -8.43 13.60
N GLU A 191 34.19 -7.74 14.39
CA GLU A 191 35.22 -6.78 14.06
C GLU A 191 35.66 -6.75 12.59
N ALA A 192 35.41 -5.60 11.96
CA ALA A 192 36.15 -5.18 10.79
C ALA A 192 37.62 -4.95 11.19
N VAL A 193 38.48 -5.92 10.87
CA VAL A 193 39.93 -5.73 10.87
C VAL A 193 40.25 -4.65 9.83
N ARG A 194 40.65 -3.47 10.33
CA ARG A 194 41.25 -2.40 9.53
C ARG A 194 42.71 -2.72 9.24
N PRO A 195 43.19 -2.60 8.00
CA PRO A 195 44.59 -2.25 7.74
C PRO A 195 44.72 -0.74 7.56
N ALA A 196 45.73 -0.18 8.23
CA ALA A 196 46.04 1.23 8.30
C ALA A 196 46.46 1.83 6.95
N GLU A 197 46.12 3.11 6.78
CA GLU A 197 46.59 4.00 5.73
C GLU A 197 48.12 4.13 5.73
N THR A 198 48.72 4.12 4.54
CA THR A 198 49.98 4.84 4.28
C THR A 198 50.02 5.26 2.81
N THR A 199 49.86 6.55 2.56
CA THR A 199 50.35 7.29 1.38
C THR A 199 51.27 8.42 1.90
N PRO A 200 52.08 9.18 1.10
CA PRO A 200 52.12 9.35 -0.36
C PRO A 200 53.53 9.57 -1.02
N ARG A 201 53.60 9.54 -2.37
CA ARG A 201 54.35 10.42 -3.35
C ARG A 201 54.73 9.62 -4.62
N SER A 202 54.15 9.85 -5.81
CA SER A 202 54.35 10.97 -6.80
C SER A 202 55.61 10.77 -7.66
N PRO A 203 55.71 11.29 -8.91
CA PRO A 203 54.75 11.43 -10.02
C PRO A 203 55.33 10.89 -11.35
N ASP A 204 54.52 10.31 -12.23
CA ASP A 204 54.75 10.48 -13.69
C ASP A 204 53.55 10.05 -14.53
N ALA A 205 53.44 10.70 -15.69
CA ALA A 205 52.51 10.48 -16.81
C ALA A 205 51.10 11.11 -16.73
N VAL A 206 51.02 12.33 -17.29
CA VAL A 206 49.87 12.93 -17.98
C VAL A 206 50.17 12.84 -19.50
N PRO A 207 49.24 12.99 -20.47
CA PRO A 207 47.78 12.74 -20.56
C PRO A 207 47.41 11.83 -21.76
N ARG A 208 46.12 11.44 -21.91
CA ARG A 208 45.44 11.59 -23.21
C ARG A 208 43.92 11.65 -23.09
N ARG A 209 43.38 12.75 -23.61
CA ARG A 209 41.98 13.14 -23.72
C ARG A 209 41.46 12.60 -25.06
N VAL A 210 40.40 11.80 -25.05
CA VAL A 210 39.65 11.45 -26.27
C VAL A 210 38.18 11.75 -26.01
N THR A 211 37.68 12.75 -26.71
CA THR A 211 36.27 13.12 -26.86
C THR A 211 35.56 12.15 -27.79
N PRO A 212 34.31 11.74 -27.51
CA PRO A 212 33.39 11.25 -28.53
C PRO A 212 32.52 12.38 -29.10
N ASP A 213 32.35 12.29 -30.40
CA ASP A 213 31.75 13.22 -31.34
C ASP A 213 30.20 13.26 -31.28
N ARG A 214 29.67 14.38 -31.75
CA ARG A 214 28.26 14.70 -32.02
C ARG A 214 27.71 13.89 -33.21
N ARG A 215 26.38 13.90 -33.31
CA ARG A 215 25.47 13.44 -34.39
C ARG A 215 24.91 12.04 -34.07
N SER A 216 23.61 11.82 -33.95
CA SER A 216 22.54 12.28 -34.85
C SER A 216 21.19 12.23 -34.14
N SER A 217 20.45 13.35 -34.15
CA SER A 217 19.02 13.37 -33.82
C SER A 217 18.20 12.95 -35.05
N PRO A 218 17.14 12.14 -34.90
CA PRO A 218 16.20 11.86 -35.98
C PRO A 218 15.19 13.01 -36.20
N PRO A 219 14.68 13.20 -37.43
CA PRO A 219 13.85 14.35 -37.79
C PRO A 219 12.37 14.21 -37.38
N GLU A 220 11.81 15.38 -37.11
CA GLU A 220 10.44 15.70 -36.70
C GLU A 220 9.41 15.48 -37.84
N PRO A 221 8.20 14.95 -37.57
CA PRO A 221 7.16 14.80 -38.59
C PRO A 221 6.36 16.10 -38.83
N ARG A 222 6.24 16.47 -40.11
CA ARG A 222 5.48 17.62 -40.62
C ARG A 222 3.97 17.46 -40.41
N ARG A 223 3.31 18.51 -39.90
CA ARG A 223 1.85 18.70 -39.93
C ARG A 223 1.35 19.01 -41.35
N PRO A 224 0.19 18.50 -41.78
CA PRO A 224 -0.53 19.01 -42.94
C PRO A 224 -1.42 20.20 -42.59
N ALA A 225 -1.56 21.11 -43.55
CA ALA A 225 -2.49 22.23 -43.55
C ALA A 225 -3.86 21.79 -44.08
N HIS A 226 -4.92 22.18 -43.37
CA HIS A 226 -6.27 22.40 -43.91
C HIS A 226 -6.52 23.92 -43.73
N GLY A 227 -6.95 24.68 -44.73
CA GLY A 227 -8.05 24.37 -45.64
C GLY A 227 -9.31 24.89 -44.98
#